data_AF-A0A9D6DX75-F1
#
_entry.id   AF-A0A9D6DX75-F1
#
_cell.length_a   1.000
_cell.length_b   1.000
_cell.length_c   1.000
_cell.angle_alpha   90.00
_cell.angle_beta   90.00
_cell.angle_gamma   90.00
#
_symmetry.space_group_name_H-M   'P 1'
#
loop_
_entity.id
_entity.type
_entity.pdbx_description
1 polymer ?
#
loop_
_entity_poly.entity_id
_entity_poly.type
_entity_poly.pdbx_seq_one_letter_code
_entity_poly.pdbx_strand_id
1 'polypeptide(L)'
;MPKDPYATLGVSPLSSLDEIKRAFRNLAKLHHPDQNPDAPMAAAERMRQINEAYQVVSDPSARKAYDAKPELQWRQLKTGASSKGTTGRPGPSILDKLGNLFKKQPAQSDLKTVEYHFSLATTYAQSTLPASWGHAIKEFGKALILDPDCREALYNQGLMFYRSGNFNEAWIVFKKLAAKNPGDRDVVQMEIQLRPGDLGSDFGSQ
;
A
#
# COMPACT_ATOMS: atom_id res chain seq x y z
N MET A 1 -9.36 -13.28 -1.38
CA MET A 1 -9.33 -12.19 -2.37
C MET A 1 -8.92 -12.78 -3.71
N PRO A 2 -9.48 -12.33 -4.84
CA PRO A 2 -9.08 -12.85 -6.14
C PRO A 2 -7.58 -12.61 -6.36
N LYS A 3 -6.90 -13.58 -6.96
CA LYS A 3 -5.57 -13.36 -7.55
C LYS A 3 -5.70 -12.21 -8.56
N ASP A 4 -4.63 -11.42 -8.70
CA ASP A 4 -4.57 -10.29 -9.63
C ASP A 4 -5.27 -10.60 -10.98
N PRO A 5 -6.39 -9.92 -11.31
CA PRO A 5 -7.18 -10.22 -12.49
C PRO A 5 -6.41 -9.90 -13.77
N TYR A 6 -5.52 -8.91 -13.74
CA TYR A 6 -4.64 -8.59 -14.87
C TYR A 6 -3.62 -9.71 -15.11
N ALA A 7 -2.99 -10.20 -14.03
CA ALA A 7 -2.07 -11.33 -14.13
C ALA A 7 -2.79 -12.64 -14.53
N THR A 8 -4.02 -12.85 -14.06
CA THR A 8 -4.83 -14.04 -14.38
C THR A 8 -5.20 -14.08 -15.86
N LEU A 9 -5.48 -12.91 -16.45
CA LEU A 9 -5.73 -12.78 -17.89
C LEU A 9 -4.44 -12.63 -18.72
N GLY A 10 -3.28 -12.48 -18.08
CA GLY A 10 -2.00 -12.26 -18.76
C GLY A 10 -1.91 -10.92 -19.49
N VAL A 11 -2.63 -9.91 -19.01
CA VAL A 11 -2.72 -8.58 -19.64
C VAL A 11 -2.17 -7.49 -18.71
N SER A 12 -1.73 -6.37 -19.27
CA SER A 12 -1.29 -5.21 -18.50
C SER A 12 -2.47 -4.50 -17.83
N PRO A 13 -2.30 -3.86 -16.65
CA PRO A 13 -3.28 -2.94 -16.07
C PRO A 13 -3.65 -1.76 -16.98
N LEU A 14 -2.79 -1.44 -17.95
CA LEU A 14 -3.02 -0.39 -18.95
C LEU A 14 -3.71 -0.90 -20.23
N SER A 15 -4.04 -2.20 -20.30
CA SER A 15 -4.63 -2.79 -21.50
C SER A 15 -6.02 -2.22 -21.78
N SER A 16 -6.33 -2.05 -23.05
CA SER A 16 -7.66 -1.64 -23.52
C SER A 16 -8.71 -2.73 -23.24
N LEU A 17 -10.00 -2.34 -23.22
CA LEU A 17 -11.10 -3.31 -23.08
C LEU A 17 -11.11 -4.36 -24.20
N ASP A 18 -10.73 -3.97 -25.42
CA ASP A 18 -10.62 -4.89 -26.55
C ASP A 18 -9.52 -5.93 -26.36
N GLU A 19 -8.37 -5.54 -25.80
CA GLU A 19 -7.28 -6.47 -25.46
C GLU A 19 -7.70 -7.44 -24.35
N ILE A 20 -8.38 -6.94 -23.32
CA ILE A 20 -8.94 -7.76 -22.22
C ILE A 20 -9.94 -8.77 -22.78
N LYS A 21 -10.87 -8.33 -23.63
CA LYS A 21 -11.84 -9.20 -24.32
C LYS A 21 -11.16 -10.24 -25.21
N ARG A 22 -10.11 -9.85 -25.92
CA ARG A 22 -9.34 -10.78 -26.78
C ARG A 22 -8.61 -11.83 -25.96
N ALA A 23 -7.95 -11.42 -24.88
CA ALA A 23 -7.26 -12.33 -23.96
C ALA A 23 -8.23 -13.33 -23.33
N PHE A 24 -9.38 -12.86 -22.84
CA PHE A 24 -10.44 -13.71 -22.30
C PHE A 24 -10.90 -14.77 -23.31
N ARG A 25 -11.23 -14.37 -24.55
CA ARG A 25 -11.66 -15.31 -25.60
C ARG A 25 -10.61 -16.37 -25.92
N ASN A 26 -9.33 -16.00 -25.91
CA ASN A 26 -8.24 -16.95 -26.18
C ASN A 26 -8.06 -17.94 -25.03
N LEU A 27 -8.08 -17.46 -23.79
CA LEU A 27 -7.96 -18.29 -22.60
C LEU A 27 -9.16 -19.22 -22.42
N ALA A 28 -10.37 -18.74 -22.72
CA ALA A 28 -11.58 -19.57 -22.67
C ALA A 28 -11.52 -20.72 -23.68
N LYS A 29 -11.01 -20.48 -24.90
CA LYS A 29 -10.79 -21.56 -25.88
C LYS A 29 -9.73 -22.55 -25.40
N LEU A 30 -8.62 -22.04 -24.84
CA LEU A 30 -7.51 -22.87 -24.37
C LEU A 30 -7.90 -23.78 -23.19
N HIS A 31 -8.77 -23.29 -22.29
CA HIS A 31 -9.18 -23.99 -21.08
C HIS A 31 -10.61 -24.54 -21.15
N HIS A 32 -11.21 -24.64 -22.33
CA HIS A 32 -12.53 -25.25 -22.48
C HIS A 32 -12.46 -26.76 -22.16
N PRO A 33 -13.43 -27.34 -21.42
CA PRO A 33 -13.44 -28.77 -21.09
C PRO A 33 -13.41 -29.67 -22.34
N ASP A 34 -14.10 -29.29 -23.43
CA ASP A 34 -14.05 -30.03 -24.71
C ASP A 34 -12.65 -30.09 -25.34
N GLN A 35 -11.80 -29.11 -25.07
CA GLN A 35 -10.42 -29.06 -25.58
C GLN A 35 -9.42 -29.69 -24.60
N ASN A 36 -9.85 -30.03 -23.39
CA ASN A 36 -9.01 -30.59 -22.32
C ASN A 36 -9.70 -31.82 -21.67
N PRO A 37 -10.03 -32.87 -22.46
CA PRO A 37 -10.77 -34.03 -21.96
C PRO A 37 -9.99 -34.85 -20.92
N ASP A 38 -8.66 -34.78 -20.94
CA ASP A 38 -7.78 -35.51 -20.03
C ASP A 38 -7.67 -34.85 -18.64
N ALA A 39 -8.08 -33.58 -18.51
CA ALA A 39 -7.98 -32.82 -17.26
C ALA A 39 -9.18 -31.88 -17.03
N PRO A 40 -10.42 -32.40 -17.03
CA PRO A 40 -11.64 -31.57 -17.03
C PRO A 40 -11.78 -30.72 -15.75
N MET A 41 -11.36 -31.25 -14.60
CA MET A 41 -11.37 -30.53 -13.32
C MET A 41 -10.40 -29.34 -13.32
N ALA A 42 -9.19 -29.52 -13.84
CA ALA A 42 -8.19 -28.45 -13.91
C ALA A 42 -8.59 -27.37 -14.93
N ALA A 43 -9.18 -27.77 -16.05
CA ALA A 43 -9.73 -26.87 -17.05
C ALA A 43 -10.90 -26.04 -16.48
N ALA A 44 -11.82 -26.68 -15.75
CA ALA A 44 -12.93 -26.01 -15.08
C ALA A 44 -12.46 -24.98 -14.04
N GLU A 45 -11.47 -25.33 -13.21
CA GLU A 45 -10.91 -24.41 -12.21
C GLU A 45 -10.19 -23.22 -12.84
N ARG A 46 -9.41 -23.46 -13.92
CA ARG A 46 -8.80 -22.37 -14.70
C ARG A 46 -9.85 -21.46 -15.32
N MET A 47 -10.88 -22.04 -15.93
CA MET A 47 -11.99 -21.30 -16.53
C MET A 47 -12.71 -20.43 -15.49
N ARG A 48 -12.93 -20.96 -14.28
CA ARG A 48 -13.53 -20.22 -13.17
C ARG A 48 -12.70 -18.98 -12.81
N GLN A 49 -11.38 -19.13 -12.67
CA GLN A 49 -10.47 -18.03 -12.36
C GLN A 49 -10.44 -16.97 -13.47
N ILE A 50 -10.48 -17.39 -14.73
CA ILE A 50 -10.54 -16.50 -15.91
C ILE A 50 -11.85 -15.70 -15.92
N ASN A 51 -12.98 -16.36 -15.64
CA ASN A 51 -14.29 -15.70 -15.58
C ASN A 51 -14.35 -14.67 -14.44
N GLU A 52 -13.88 -15.02 -13.25
CA GLU A 52 -13.82 -14.11 -12.10
C GLU A 52 -12.93 -12.89 -12.40
N ALA A 53 -11.75 -13.11 -12.97
CA ALA A 53 -10.85 -12.03 -13.37
C ALA A 53 -11.50 -11.11 -14.41
N TYR A 54 -12.15 -11.68 -15.44
CA TYR A 54 -12.82 -10.92 -16.48
C TYR A 54 -13.97 -10.07 -15.92
N GLN A 55 -14.82 -10.61 -15.03
CA GLN A 55 -15.90 -9.84 -14.41
C GLN A 55 -15.41 -8.56 -13.71
N VAL A 56 -14.23 -8.60 -13.10
CA VAL A 56 -13.63 -7.46 -12.40
C VAL A 56 -13.15 -6.37 -13.38
N VAL A 57 -12.56 -6.75 -14.51
CA VAL A 57 -11.88 -5.79 -15.42
C VAL A 57 -12.64 -5.52 -16.73
N SER A 58 -13.73 -6.24 -17.01
CA SER A 58 -14.50 -6.10 -18.26
C SER A 58 -15.49 -4.94 -18.23
N ASP A 59 -15.98 -4.57 -17.04
CA ASP A 59 -16.86 -3.41 -16.89
C ASP A 59 -16.03 -2.18 -16.51
N PRO A 60 -16.16 -1.05 -17.22
CA PRO A 60 -15.40 0.16 -16.92
C PRO A 60 -15.55 0.65 -15.48
N SER A 61 -16.76 0.54 -14.91
CA SER A 61 -17.06 1.02 -13.55
C SER A 61 -16.48 0.07 -12.50
N ALA A 62 -16.64 -1.24 -12.69
CA ALA A 62 -16.05 -2.26 -11.83
C ALA A 62 -14.51 -2.23 -11.88
N ARG A 63 -13.94 -2.05 -13.07
CA ARG A 63 -12.49 -1.88 -13.28
C ARG A 63 -11.99 -0.64 -12.55
N LYS A 64 -12.67 0.48 -12.68
CA LYS A 64 -12.31 1.72 -11.97
C LYS A 64 -12.39 1.54 -10.45
N ALA A 65 -13.40 0.84 -9.94
CA ALA A 65 -13.52 0.52 -8.52
C ALA A 65 -12.42 -0.44 -8.04
N TYR A 66 -12.02 -1.38 -8.88
CA TYR A 66 -10.89 -2.29 -8.62
C TYR A 66 -9.56 -1.54 -8.59
N ASP A 67 -9.29 -0.70 -9.60
CA ASP A 67 -8.06 0.09 -9.73
C ASP A 67 -7.97 1.19 -8.66
N ALA A 68 -9.10 1.73 -8.21
CA ALA A 68 -9.19 2.69 -7.10
C ALA A 68 -8.86 2.07 -5.74
N LYS A 69 -8.71 0.73 -5.64
CA LYS A 69 -8.26 0.11 -4.40
C LYS A 69 -6.81 0.52 -4.12
N PRO A 70 -6.54 1.15 -2.97
CA PRO A 70 -5.22 1.68 -2.67
C PRO A 70 -4.15 0.59 -2.43
N GLU A 71 -4.50 -0.70 -2.55
CA GLU A 71 -3.60 -1.86 -2.48
C GLU A 71 -2.99 -2.25 -3.85
N LEU A 72 -3.49 -1.70 -4.97
CA LEU A 72 -3.04 -2.04 -6.33
C LEU A 72 -2.24 -0.92 -7.00
N GLN A 73 -2.45 0.34 -6.57
CA GLN A 73 -1.74 1.53 -7.06
C GLN A 73 -0.20 1.44 -6.89
N TRP A 74 0.30 0.62 -5.96
CA TRP A 74 1.73 0.49 -5.66
C TRP A 74 2.50 -0.50 -6.56
N ARG A 75 1.80 -1.41 -7.28
CA ARG A 75 2.45 -2.47 -8.09
C ARG A 75 2.92 -2.00 -9.47
N GLN A 76 2.37 -0.90 -10.00
CA GLN A 76 2.72 -0.36 -11.33
C GLN A 76 4.00 0.50 -11.33
N LEU A 77 4.51 0.92 -10.17
CA LEU A 77 5.64 1.87 -10.08
C LEU A 77 7.05 1.20 -10.03
N LYS A 78 7.14 -0.14 -10.10
CA LYS A 78 8.40 -0.88 -9.87
C LYS A 78 9.31 -1.09 -11.09
N THR A 79 8.89 -0.74 -12.30
CA THR A 79 9.69 -1.00 -13.52
C THR A 79 10.19 0.31 -14.16
N GLY A 80 11.22 0.94 -13.58
CA GLY A 80 11.75 2.18 -14.15
C GLY A 80 12.89 2.87 -13.41
N ALA A 81 14.12 2.45 -13.72
CA ALA A 81 15.34 3.25 -13.81
C ALA A 81 16.05 3.82 -12.55
N SER A 82 17.38 3.83 -12.72
CA SER A 82 18.50 3.88 -11.78
C SER A 82 19.17 5.27 -11.68
N SER A 83 20.13 5.39 -10.74
CA SER A 83 21.24 6.37 -10.57
C SER A 83 20.93 7.70 -9.86
N LYS A 84 21.85 8.43 -9.17
CA LYS A 84 23.10 8.21 -8.37
C LYS A 84 23.54 9.60 -7.85
N GLY A 85 24.01 9.74 -6.59
CA GLY A 85 24.85 10.84 -6.05
C GLY A 85 24.16 12.14 -5.57
N THR A 86 24.61 12.96 -4.60
CA THR A 86 25.69 12.98 -3.57
C THR A 86 25.53 14.26 -2.69
N THR A 87 25.79 14.13 -1.37
CA THR A 87 26.39 15.08 -0.38
C THR A 87 25.89 16.54 -0.15
N GLY A 88 25.39 16.82 1.08
CA GLY A 88 26.12 17.61 2.12
C GLY A 88 25.92 19.13 2.33
N ARG A 89 24.86 19.56 3.03
CA ARG A 89 24.77 20.71 3.99
C ARG A 89 23.46 20.55 4.80
N PRO A 90 23.34 20.94 6.09
CA PRO A 90 22.08 20.77 6.82
C PRO A 90 21.05 21.72 6.23
N GLY A 91 20.18 21.15 5.40
CA GLY A 91 19.15 21.88 4.67
C GLY A 91 17.99 22.30 5.57
N PRO A 92 17.08 23.12 5.03
CA PRO A 92 15.90 23.62 5.73
C PRO A 92 15.15 22.50 6.46
N SER A 93 14.53 22.81 7.61
CA SER A 93 13.79 21.81 8.39
C SER A 93 12.76 21.13 7.50
N ILE A 94 12.38 19.90 7.83
CA ILE A 94 11.39 19.16 7.03
C ILE A 94 10.15 20.04 6.86
N LEU A 95 9.65 20.70 7.92
CA LEU A 95 8.54 21.67 7.84
C LEU A 95 8.76 22.83 6.85
N ASP A 96 9.97 23.38 6.75
CA ASP A 96 10.28 24.46 5.78
C ASP A 96 10.30 23.95 4.33
N LYS A 97 10.73 22.71 4.12
CA LYS A 97 10.68 22.04 2.81
C LYS A 97 9.24 21.69 2.41
N LEU A 98 8.42 21.28 3.37
CA LEU A 98 7.01 20.94 3.19
C LEU A 98 6.20 22.14 2.65
N GLY A 99 6.42 23.33 3.20
CA GLY A 99 5.72 24.56 2.76
C GLY A 99 6.03 24.97 1.31
N ASN A 100 7.21 24.61 0.80
CA ASN A 100 7.64 24.95 -0.57
C ASN A 100 7.35 23.83 -1.59
N LEU A 101 7.24 22.57 -1.15
CA LEU A 101 6.99 21.40 -2.00
C LEU A 101 5.62 21.43 -2.70
N PHE A 102 4.59 22.02 -2.07
CA PHE A 102 3.22 22.00 -2.59
C PHE A 102 2.85 23.15 -3.55
N LYS A 103 3.76 24.10 -3.79
CA LYS A 103 3.51 25.21 -4.75
C LYS A 103 3.81 24.84 -6.21
N LYS A 104 4.38 23.66 -6.47
CA LYS A 104 4.79 23.19 -7.80
C LYS A 104 4.46 21.70 -7.91
N GLN A 105 4.06 21.22 -9.10
CA GLN A 105 3.89 19.78 -9.31
C GLN A 105 5.19 19.05 -8.94
N PRO A 106 5.15 18.01 -8.09
CA PRO A 106 6.35 17.34 -7.62
C PRO A 106 7.08 16.71 -8.80
N ALA A 107 8.40 16.92 -8.89
CA ALA A 107 9.18 16.24 -9.89
C ALA A 107 9.21 14.73 -9.58
N GLN A 108 9.40 13.90 -10.61
CA GLN A 108 9.47 12.44 -10.44
C GLN A 108 10.57 11.99 -9.45
N SER A 109 11.61 12.81 -9.28
CA SER A 109 12.68 12.61 -8.28
C SER A 109 12.19 12.82 -6.85
N ASP A 110 11.29 13.79 -6.63
CA ASP A 110 10.76 14.13 -5.31
C ASP A 110 9.91 12.98 -4.78
N LEU A 111 9.16 12.31 -5.66
CA LEU A 111 8.37 11.10 -5.37
C LEU A 111 9.19 9.90 -4.87
N LYS A 112 10.53 9.96 -4.91
CA LYS A 112 11.42 8.89 -4.44
C LYS A 112 12.16 9.27 -3.14
N THR A 113 11.76 10.36 -2.49
CA THR A 113 12.39 10.83 -1.25
C THR A 113 11.60 10.39 -0.03
N VAL A 114 12.31 10.14 1.08
CA VAL A 114 11.69 9.86 2.39
C VAL A 114 10.81 11.05 2.78
N GLU A 115 11.30 12.26 2.52
CA GLU A 115 10.66 13.53 2.85
C GLU A 115 9.33 13.72 2.13
N TYR A 116 9.22 13.36 0.85
CA TYR A 116 7.97 13.46 0.11
C TYR A 116 6.91 12.51 0.65
N HIS A 117 7.28 11.26 0.91
CA HIS A 117 6.32 10.29 1.44
C HIS A 117 5.93 10.62 2.88
N PHE A 118 6.89 11.05 3.70
CA PHE A 118 6.62 11.52 5.05
C PHE A 118 5.70 12.76 5.03
N SER A 119 5.98 13.73 4.15
CA SER A 119 5.14 14.90 3.90
C SER A 119 3.69 14.51 3.65
N LEU A 120 3.49 13.69 2.62
CA LEU A 120 2.16 13.32 2.16
C LEU A 120 1.42 12.51 3.24
N ALA A 121 2.15 11.65 3.95
CA ALA A 121 1.63 10.91 5.10
C ALA A 121 1.12 11.83 6.20
N THR A 122 1.89 12.86 6.58
CA THR A 122 1.46 13.82 7.60
C THR A 122 0.25 14.64 7.17
N THR A 123 0.14 15.02 5.89
CA THR A 123 -1.04 15.69 5.35
C THR A 123 -2.28 14.80 5.46
N TYR A 124 -2.16 13.53 5.09
CA TYR A 124 -3.25 12.56 5.25
C TYR A 124 -3.59 12.31 6.73
N ALA A 125 -2.59 12.29 7.62
CA ALA A 125 -2.79 12.09 9.05
C ALA A 125 -3.56 13.25 9.73
N GLN A 126 -3.33 14.48 9.26
CA GLN A 126 -4.02 15.68 9.75
C GLN A 126 -5.46 15.80 9.24
N SER A 127 -5.84 15.01 8.24
CA SER A 127 -7.20 15.00 7.72
C SER A 127 -8.19 14.47 8.76
N THR A 128 -9.36 15.10 8.82
CA THR A 128 -10.49 14.67 9.65
C THR A 128 -11.22 13.46 9.06
N LEU A 129 -10.92 13.08 7.82
CA LEU A 129 -11.57 11.95 7.15
C LEU A 129 -10.89 10.63 7.57
N PRO A 130 -11.64 9.65 8.13
CA PRO A 130 -11.08 8.37 8.54
C PRO A 130 -10.41 7.59 7.39
N ALA A 131 -10.93 7.75 6.16
CA ALA A 131 -10.34 7.15 4.95
C ALA A 131 -8.92 7.67 4.67
N SER A 132 -8.56 8.87 5.14
CA SER A 132 -7.23 9.45 4.97
C SER A 132 -6.18 8.75 5.85
N TRP A 133 -6.54 8.19 7.00
CA TRP A 133 -5.57 7.53 7.89
C TRP A 133 -4.97 6.27 7.25
N GLY A 134 -5.77 5.54 6.48
CA GLY A 134 -5.25 4.44 5.66
C GLY A 134 -4.25 4.88 4.60
N HIS A 135 -4.41 6.08 4.04
CA HIS A 135 -3.45 6.68 3.11
C HIS A 135 -2.18 7.13 3.85
N ALA A 136 -2.33 7.73 5.03
CA ALA A 136 -1.19 8.12 5.88
C ALA A 136 -0.30 6.92 6.23
N ILE A 137 -0.88 5.81 6.68
CA ILE A 137 -0.15 4.57 6.99
C ILE A 137 0.65 4.08 5.77
N LYS A 138 0.05 4.14 4.58
CA LYS A 138 0.71 3.70 3.34
C LYS A 138 1.87 4.59 2.94
N GLU A 139 1.69 5.91 3.03
CA GLU A 139 2.75 6.86 2.71
C GLU A 139 3.89 6.80 3.73
N PHE A 140 3.62 6.62 5.04
CA PHE A 140 4.68 6.31 6.00
C PHE A 140 5.41 5.01 5.67
N GLY A 141 4.68 3.97 5.24
CA GLY A 141 5.29 2.72 4.78
C GLY A 141 6.24 2.92 3.60
N LYS A 142 5.90 3.81 2.65
CA LYS A 142 6.80 4.16 1.54
C LYS A 142 8.04 4.91 2.01
N ALA A 143 7.90 5.83 2.96
CA ALA A 143 9.04 6.50 3.59
C ALA A 143 9.99 5.47 4.24
N LEU A 144 9.45 4.45 4.91
CA LEU A 144 10.22 3.39 5.56
C LEU A 144 10.81 2.34 4.61
N ILE A 145 10.30 2.20 3.40
CA ILE A 145 10.98 1.41 2.36
C ILE A 145 12.28 2.09 1.94
N LEU A 146 12.29 3.42 1.92
CA LEU A 146 13.45 4.24 1.54
C LEU A 146 14.44 4.39 2.70
N ASP A 147 13.94 4.63 3.91
CA ASP A 147 14.73 4.64 5.14
C ASP A 147 14.03 3.81 6.23
N PRO A 148 14.36 2.51 6.37
CA PRO A 148 13.75 1.59 7.33
C PRO A 148 13.89 1.97 8.80
N ASP A 149 14.81 2.91 9.06
CA ASP A 149 15.23 3.34 10.39
C ASP A 149 14.81 4.78 10.69
N CYS A 150 14.06 5.42 9.78
CA CYS A 150 13.46 6.72 9.99
C CYS A 150 12.52 6.66 11.21
N ARG A 151 13.00 7.20 12.33
CA ARG A 151 12.32 7.15 13.63
C ARG A 151 10.98 7.86 13.56
N GLU A 152 10.93 9.03 12.94
CA GLU A 152 9.74 9.86 12.82
C GLU A 152 8.65 9.16 12.00
N ALA A 153 9.03 8.49 10.91
CA ALA A 153 8.10 7.75 10.06
C ALA A 153 7.55 6.52 10.81
N LEU A 154 8.40 5.78 11.52
CA LEU A 154 7.95 4.67 12.38
C LEU A 154 6.99 5.16 13.46
N TYR A 155 7.35 6.23 14.18
CA TYR A 155 6.56 6.73 15.30
C TYR A 155 5.17 7.18 14.84
N ASN A 156 5.12 7.98 13.77
CA ASN A 156 3.85 8.46 13.22
C ASN A 156 3.02 7.33 12.60
N GLN A 157 3.65 6.31 12.00
CA GLN A 157 2.92 5.14 11.52
C GLN A 157 2.30 4.35 12.68
N GLY A 158 3.03 4.16 13.78
CA GLY A 158 2.53 3.52 15.00
C GLY A 158 1.31 4.25 15.57
N LEU A 159 1.37 5.58 15.63
CA LEU A 159 0.23 6.42 16.01
C LEU A 159 -0.96 6.30 15.06
N MET A 160 -0.73 6.19 13.74
CA MET A 160 -1.82 6.01 12.79
C MET A 160 -2.47 4.64 12.90
N PHE A 161 -1.71 3.58 13.19
CA PHE A 161 -2.27 2.26 13.50
C PHE A 161 -3.10 2.30 14.78
N TYR A 162 -2.58 2.93 15.84
CA TYR A 162 -3.31 3.11 17.10
C TYR A 162 -4.64 3.85 16.89
N ARG A 163 -4.61 4.99 16.19
CA ARG A 163 -5.82 5.79 15.89
C ARG A 163 -6.83 5.04 15.01
N SER A 164 -6.37 4.10 14.19
CA SER A 164 -7.21 3.28 13.34
C SER A 164 -7.74 2.02 14.03
N GLY A 165 -7.47 1.82 15.32
CA GLY A 165 -7.86 0.64 16.10
C GLY A 165 -7.01 -0.62 15.82
N ASN A 166 -5.95 -0.49 15.03
CA ASN A 166 -5.03 -1.58 14.69
C ASN A 166 -3.95 -1.69 15.78
N PHE A 167 -4.36 -2.06 17.00
CA PHE A 167 -3.50 -2.03 18.19
C PHE A 167 -2.33 -3.02 18.10
N ASN A 168 -2.52 -4.17 17.46
CA ASN A 168 -1.46 -5.16 17.29
C ASN A 168 -0.34 -4.62 16.37
N GLU A 169 -0.71 -3.99 15.26
CA GLU A 169 0.22 -3.38 14.32
C GLU A 169 0.94 -2.19 14.97
N ALA A 170 0.21 -1.37 15.74
CA ALA A 170 0.79 -0.28 16.51
C ALA A 170 1.84 -0.80 17.50
N TRP A 171 1.52 -1.86 18.25
CA TRP A 171 2.45 -2.49 19.18
C TRP A 171 3.73 -2.98 18.50
N ILE A 172 3.62 -3.67 17.35
CA ILE A 172 4.79 -4.15 16.59
C ILE A 172 5.72 -2.98 16.24
N VAL A 173 5.16 -1.86 15.81
CA VAL A 173 5.92 -0.66 15.44
C VAL A 173 6.59 -0.02 16.66
N PHE A 174 5.86 0.15 17.77
CA PHE A 174 6.42 0.73 19.00
C PHE A 174 7.47 -0.17 19.65
N LYS A 175 7.29 -1.49 19.62
CA LYS A 175 8.31 -2.46 20.05
C LYS A 175 9.60 -2.32 19.25
N LYS A 176 9.50 -2.17 17.92
CA LYS A 176 10.67 -1.94 17.05
C LYS A 176 11.37 -0.63 17.41
N LEU A 177 10.61 0.44 17.66
CA LEU A 177 11.16 1.74 18.07
C LEU A 177 11.83 1.70 19.44
N ALA A 178 11.21 1.06 20.42
CA ALA A 178 11.70 0.92 21.79
C ALA A 178 13.01 0.13 21.82
N ALA A 179 13.10 -0.95 21.04
CA ALA A 179 14.31 -1.74 20.91
C ALA A 179 15.50 -0.92 20.36
N LYS A 180 15.24 0.09 19.53
CA LYS A 180 16.26 0.99 18.99
C LYS A 180 16.54 2.21 19.87
N ASN A 181 15.55 2.65 20.63
CA ASN A 181 15.60 3.85 21.45
C ASN A 181 15.05 3.57 22.85
N PRO A 182 15.73 2.73 23.66
CA PRO A 182 15.22 2.31 24.97
C PRO A 182 15.10 3.47 25.98
N GLY A 183 15.72 4.62 25.69
CA GLY A 183 15.59 5.84 26.50
C GLY A 183 14.37 6.71 26.17
N ASP A 184 13.63 6.41 25.10
CA ASP A 184 12.40 7.14 24.76
C ASP A 184 11.23 6.60 25.59
N ARG A 185 10.91 7.34 26.65
CA ARG A 185 9.85 6.96 27.60
C ARG A 185 8.47 6.87 26.92
N ASP A 186 8.18 7.74 25.96
CA ASP A 186 6.87 7.79 25.31
C ASP A 186 6.67 6.55 24.44
N VAL A 187 7.71 6.16 23.69
CA VAL A 187 7.70 4.96 22.86
C VAL A 187 7.61 3.69 23.71
N VAL A 188 8.39 3.61 24.80
CA VAL A 188 8.36 2.45 25.70
C VAL A 188 6.99 2.34 26.40
N GLN A 189 6.40 3.46 26.79
CA GLN A 189 5.06 3.50 27.37
C GLN A 189 4.00 2.99 26.38
N MET A 190 4.06 3.44 25.12
CA MET A 190 3.16 2.96 24.07
C MET A 190 3.34 1.45 23.79
N GLU A 191 4.57 0.94 23.81
CA GLU A 191 4.82 -0.50 23.67
C GLU A 191 4.17 -1.31 24.82
N ILE A 192 4.31 -0.86 26.06
CA ILE A 192 3.74 -1.54 27.22
C ILE A 192 2.22 -1.52 27.17
N GLN A 193 1.62 -0.36 26.89
CA GLN A 193 0.16 -0.19 26.84
C GLN A 193 -0.51 -1.03 25.76
N LEU A 194 0.16 -1.21 24.62
CA LEU A 194 -0.40 -1.92 23.47
C LEU A 194 -0.05 -3.41 23.44
N ARG A 195 0.59 -3.93 24.50
CA ARG A 195 1.02 -5.32 24.54
C ARG A 195 -0.17 -6.29 24.36
N PRO A 196 -0.10 -7.23 23.40
CA PRO A 196 -1.14 -8.22 23.20
C PRO A 196 -1.38 -9.02 24.48
N GLY A 197 -2.63 -9.05 24.95
CA GLY A 197 -3.03 -9.75 26.18
C GLY A 197 -3.18 -8.86 27.42
N ASP A 198 -2.56 -7.67 27.46
CA ASP A 198 -2.79 -6.66 28.52
C ASP A 198 -3.98 -5.74 28.22
N LEU A 199 -4.52 -5.79 27.00
CA LEU A 199 -5.73 -5.08 26.57
C LEU A 199 -7.00 -5.73 27.15
N GLY A 200 -7.08 -5.84 28.47
CA GLY A 200 -8.24 -6.28 29.22
C GLY A 200 -9.26 -5.15 29.41
N SER A 201 -10.51 -5.39 29.00
CA SER A 201 -11.76 -4.76 29.42
C SER A 201 -11.99 -3.23 29.36
N ASP A 202 -11.02 -2.36 29.05
CA ASP A 202 -11.25 -0.89 29.15
C ASP A 202 -11.30 -0.10 27.83
N PHE A 203 -10.95 -0.67 26.67
CA PHE A 203 -11.00 0.06 25.38
C PHE A 203 -12.32 -0.11 24.62
N GLY A 204 -13.39 -0.48 25.31
CA GLY A 204 -14.73 -0.64 24.77
C GLY A 204 -15.72 0.31 25.41
N SER A 205 -15.56 1.62 25.24
CA SER A 205 -16.63 2.65 25.25
C SER A 205 -16.02 4.06 25.18
N GLN A 206 -16.08 4.68 24.01
CA GLN A 206 -16.66 6.02 23.76
C GLN A 206 -16.48 6.43 22.31
#